data_AF-A0A947BSV4-F1
#
_entry.id   AF-A0A947BSV4-F1
#
_cell.length_a   1.000
_cell.length_b   1.000
_cell.length_c   1.000
_cell.angle_alpha   90.00
_cell.angle_beta   90.00
_cell.angle_gamma   90.00
#
_symmetry.space_group_name_H-M   'P 1'
#
loop_
_entity.id
_entity.type
_entity.pdbx_description
1 polymer ?
#
loop_
_entity_poly.entity_id
_entity_poly.type
_entity_poly.pdbx_seq_one_letter_code
_entity_poly.pdbx_strand_id
1 'polypeptide(L)'
;NLPEINNVYSVPVSSIYGTSRIYRVDENRLSAIQVEKMGMQSVDGKQVVLVRSDQLKAGDEVITTQLPHAVSGLKVEIRNLQDMGNDVSLYSAVSRSLASM
;
A
#
# COMPACT_ATOMS: atom_id res chain seq x y z
N ASN A 1 26.13 14.28 -11.70
CA ASN A 1 25.68 13.36 -10.65
C ASN A 1 24.40 13.88 -10.05
N LEU A 2 23.28 13.18 -10.26
CA LEU A 2 22.07 13.38 -9.47
C LEU A 2 22.18 12.52 -8.19
N PRO A 3 21.72 12.99 -7.03
CA PRO A 3 21.72 12.19 -5.81
C PRO A 3 20.71 11.04 -5.89
N GLU A 4 21.04 9.90 -5.29
CA GLU A 4 20.12 8.78 -5.11
C GLU A 4 19.03 9.15 -4.10
N ILE A 5 17.77 8.88 -4.44
CA ILE A 5 16.64 9.12 -3.55
C ILE A 5 16.30 7.80 -2.87
N ASN A 6 16.58 7.72 -1.57
CA ASN A 6 16.29 6.54 -0.75
C ASN A 6 14.81 6.43 -0.39
N ASN A 7 14.40 5.23 0.07
CA ASN A 7 13.06 4.94 0.60
C ASN A 7 11.93 5.21 -0.41
N VAL A 8 12.21 5.02 -1.70
CA VAL A 8 11.24 5.11 -2.78
C VAL A 8 10.76 3.71 -3.13
N TYR A 9 9.44 3.54 -3.17
CA TYR A 9 8.78 2.27 -3.42
C TYR A 9 7.78 2.39 -4.56
N SER A 10 7.65 1.33 -5.35
CA SER A 10 6.63 1.21 -6.39
C SER A 10 5.36 0.61 -5.79
N VAL A 11 4.22 1.30 -5.91
CA VAL A 11 2.92 0.76 -5.47
C VAL A 11 1.85 0.92 -6.55
N PRO A 12 0.86 0.03 -6.65
CA PRO A 12 -0.29 0.20 -7.53
C PRO A 12 -1.02 1.50 -7.22
N VAL A 13 -1.55 2.15 -8.26
CA VAL A 13 -2.38 3.35 -8.14
C VAL A 13 -3.54 3.13 -7.17
N SER A 14 -4.14 1.94 -7.18
CA SER A 14 -5.29 1.60 -6.33
C SER A 14 -4.97 1.52 -4.83
N SER A 15 -3.68 1.51 -4.46
CA SER A 15 -3.23 1.51 -3.06
C SER A 15 -3.19 2.92 -2.45
N ILE A 16 -3.29 3.96 -3.27
CA ILE A 16 -3.31 5.35 -2.82
C ILE A 16 -4.73 5.72 -2.37
N TYR A 17 -4.83 6.23 -1.14
CA TYR A 17 -6.04 6.74 -0.53
C TYR A 17 -5.97 8.26 -0.37
N GLY A 18 -7.04 8.94 -0.78
CA GLY A 18 -7.09 10.40 -0.80
C GLY A 18 -5.96 10.95 -1.67
N THR A 19 -5.14 11.82 -1.11
CA THR A 19 -4.05 12.49 -1.83
C THR A 19 -2.69 11.79 -1.68
N SER A 20 -2.43 11.14 -0.54
CA SER A 20 -1.06 10.75 -0.18
C SER A 20 -0.98 9.73 0.98
N ARG A 21 -1.96 8.84 1.10
CA ARG A 21 -1.99 7.80 2.14
C ARG A 21 -1.98 6.42 1.52
N ILE A 22 -1.31 5.48 2.16
CA ILE A 22 -1.47 4.05 1.90
C ILE A 22 -1.80 3.32 3.19
N TYR A 23 -2.30 2.10 3.09
CA TYR A 23 -2.51 1.25 4.26
C TYR A 23 -1.63 0.01 4.16
N ARG A 24 -0.71 -0.11 5.10
CA ARG A 24 0.05 -1.33 5.35
C ARG A 24 -0.80 -2.30 6.16
N VAL A 25 -0.64 -3.60 5.96
CA VAL A 25 -1.21 -4.62 6.82
C VAL A 25 -0.17 -5.04 7.85
N ASP A 26 -0.56 -5.00 9.12
CA ASP A 26 0.22 -5.47 10.26
C ASP A 26 -0.71 -6.25 11.19
N GLU A 27 -0.40 -7.51 11.47
CA GLU A 27 -1.26 -8.41 12.26
C GLU A 27 -2.75 -8.39 11.85
N ASN A 28 -3.03 -8.46 10.54
CA ASN A 28 -4.39 -8.38 9.94
C ASN A 28 -5.14 -7.07 10.24
N ARG A 29 -4.41 -6.00 10.52
CA ARG A 29 -4.96 -4.66 10.75
C ARG A 29 -4.31 -3.66 9.83
N LEU A 30 -5.10 -2.68 9.41
CA LEU A 30 -4.59 -1.58 8.60
C LEU A 30 -3.78 -0.61 9.45
N SER A 31 -2.59 -0.25 8.99
CA SER A 31 -1.77 0.84 9.51
C SER A 31 -1.69 1.93 8.45
N ALA A 32 -2.19 3.12 8.77
CA ALA A 32 -2.15 4.25 7.84
C ALA A 32 -0.73 4.81 7.75
N ILE A 33 -0.16 4.81 6.55
CA ILE A 33 1.16 5.35 6.27
C ILE A 33 1.02 6.59 5.40
N GLN A 34 1.62 7.68 5.84
CA GLN A 34 1.75 8.90 5.05
C GLN A 34 2.90 8.73 4.07
N VAL A 35 2.66 9.09 2.81
CA VAL A 35 3.66 8.98 1.74
C VAL A 35 3.79 10.29 0.97
N GLU A 36 4.94 10.51 0.35
CA GLU A 36 5.15 11.55 -0.65
C GLU A 36 5.07 10.93 -2.04
N LYS A 37 4.25 11.50 -2.95
CA LYS A 37 4.17 11.00 -4.33
C LYS A 37 5.32 11.59 -5.14
N MET A 38 6.24 10.73 -5.57
CA MET A 38 7.44 11.11 -6.34
C MET A 38 7.18 11.11 -7.84
N GLY A 39 6.17 10.38 -8.31
CA GLY A 39 5.84 10.29 -9.72
C GLY A 39 5.00 9.07 -10.07
N MET A 40 4.93 8.77 -11.36
CA MET A 40 4.31 7.55 -11.90
C MET A 40 5.25 6.94 -12.92
N GLN A 41 5.24 5.62 -13.01
CA GLN A 41 6.00 4.87 -14.00
C GLN A 41 5.11 3.77 -14.58
N SER A 42 5.43 3.32 -15.79
CA SER A 42 4.81 2.15 -16.40
C SER A 42 5.75 0.96 -16.26
N VAL A 43 5.30 -0.09 -15.57
CA VAL A 43 6.04 -1.34 -15.36
C VAL A 43 5.21 -2.46 -15.97
N ASP A 44 5.75 -3.19 -16.95
CA ASP A 44 5.07 -4.29 -17.65
C ASP A 44 3.68 -3.93 -18.17
N GLY A 45 3.54 -2.70 -18.70
CA GLY A 45 2.27 -2.18 -19.21
C GLY A 45 1.24 -1.76 -18.15
N LYS A 46 1.60 -1.87 -16.85
CA LYS A 46 0.77 -1.41 -15.72
C LYS A 46 1.32 -0.09 -15.17
N GLN A 47 0.42 0.82 -14.84
CA GLN A 47 0.79 2.07 -14.20
C GLN A 47 0.96 1.86 -12.69
N VAL A 48 2.11 2.29 -12.16
CA VAL A 48 2.40 2.31 -10.73
C VAL A 48 2.81 3.71 -10.29
N VAL A 49 2.65 3.98 -9.00
CA VAL A 49 3.01 5.24 -8.35
C VAL A 49 4.32 5.03 -7.60
N LEU A 50 5.26 5.94 -7.80
CA LEU A 50 6.47 6.02 -7.00
C LEU A 50 6.16 6.84 -5.74
N VAL A 51 6.38 6.25 -4.57
CA VAL A 51 6.12 6.89 -3.29
C VAL A 51 7.36 6.86 -2.41
N ARG A 52 7.61 7.94 -1.65
CA ARG A 52 8.65 7.99 -0.62
C ARG A 52 8.03 7.96 0.76
N SER A 53 8.59 7.15 1.66
CA SER A 53 8.25 7.20 3.10
C SER A 53 9.30 6.50 3.94
N ASP A 54 9.70 7.12 5.05
CA ASP A 54 10.63 6.51 6.02
C ASP A 54 9.93 5.48 6.93
N GLN A 55 8.60 5.39 6.86
CA GLN A 55 7.80 4.42 7.61
C GLN A 55 7.57 3.11 6.85
N LEU A 56 7.92 3.08 5.54
CA LEU A 56 7.83 1.90 4.69
C LEU A 56 9.17 1.19 4.60
N LYS A 57 9.09 -0.13 4.46
CA LYS A 57 10.23 -1.01 4.22
C LYS A 57 9.94 -1.92 3.03
N ALA A 58 11.00 -2.36 2.35
CA ALA A 58 10.88 -3.40 1.34
C ALA A 58 10.28 -4.67 1.96
N GLY A 59 9.33 -5.28 1.26
CA GLY A 59 8.56 -6.43 1.76
C GLY A 59 7.34 -6.08 2.62
N ASP A 60 7.12 -4.80 2.96
CA ASP A 60 5.86 -4.39 3.63
C ASP A 60 4.66 -4.80 2.78
N GLU A 61 3.57 -5.14 3.46
CA GLU A 61 2.33 -5.61 2.86
C GLU A 61 1.35 -4.45 2.71
N VAL A 62 0.93 -4.06 1.51
CA VAL A 62 -0.04 -2.94 1.34
C VAL A 62 -1.29 -3.38 0.61
N ILE A 63 -2.41 -2.78 0.99
CA ILE A 63 -3.69 -3.09 0.36
C ILE A 63 -3.86 -2.32 -0.94
N THR A 64 -4.45 -2.97 -1.93
CA THR A 64 -4.74 -2.42 -3.27
C THR A 64 -6.23 -2.26 -3.54
N THR A 65 -7.08 -2.63 -2.58
CA THR A 65 -8.54 -2.54 -2.66
C THR A 65 -9.04 -1.29 -1.96
N GLN A 66 -9.94 -0.54 -2.59
CA GLN A 66 -10.60 0.61 -1.98
C GLN A 66 -11.65 0.15 -0.97
N LEU A 67 -11.28 0.20 0.32
CA LEU A 67 -12.18 -0.08 1.43
C LEU A 67 -12.95 1.19 1.85
N PRO A 68 -14.30 1.19 1.80
CA PRO A 68 -15.10 2.27 2.36
C PRO A 68 -14.76 2.47 3.83
N HIS A 69 -14.61 3.73 4.25
CA HIS A 69 -14.27 4.08 5.63
C HIS A 69 -13.00 3.40 6.17
N ALA A 70 -11.99 3.18 5.31
CA ALA A 70 -10.70 2.67 5.73
C ALA A 70 -10.08 3.56 6.81
N VAL A 71 -9.78 2.97 7.97
CA VAL A 71 -9.14 3.64 9.10
C VAL A 71 -8.01 2.77 9.64
N SER A 72 -7.04 3.40 10.29
CA SER A 72 -6.01 2.66 11.01
C SER A 72 -6.67 1.79 12.10
N GLY A 73 -6.17 0.58 12.29
CA GLY A 73 -6.70 -0.42 13.22
C GLY A 73 -7.84 -1.28 12.68
N LEU A 74 -8.39 -0.96 11.49
CA LEU A 74 -9.46 -1.76 10.87
C LEU A 74 -8.97 -3.19 10.63
N LYS A 75 -9.73 -4.17 11.14
CA LYS A 75 -9.45 -5.59 10.93
C LYS A 75 -9.81 -5.98 9.51
N VAL A 76 -8.89 -6.64 8.82
CA VAL A 76 -9.04 -7.07 7.43
C VAL A 76 -8.67 -8.52 7.26
N GLU A 77 -9.18 -9.12 6.20
CA GLU A 77 -8.67 -10.37 5.67
C GLU A 77 -8.01 -10.14 4.34
N ILE A 78 -6.83 -10.73 4.20
CA ILE A 78 -6.02 -10.66 3.01
C ILE A 78 -6.44 -11.77 2.04
N ARG A 79 -6.62 -11.38 0.77
CA ARG A 79 -6.69 -12.27 -0.39
C ARG A 79 -5.41 -12.08 -1.19
N ASN A 80 -4.57 -13.11 -1.22
CA ASN A 80 -3.31 -13.07 -1.95
C ASN A 80 -3.57 -13.12 -3.45
N LEU A 81 -3.15 -12.07 -4.15
CA LEU A 81 -2.96 -12.08 -5.60
C LEU A 81 -1.44 -12.04 -5.80
N GLN A 82 -0.84 -13.19 -6.11
CA GLN A 82 0.61 -13.32 -6.28
C GLN A 82 1.12 -12.55 -7.52
N ASP A 83 2.43 -12.18 -7.49
CA ASP A 83 3.34 -11.70 -8.58
C ASP A 83 3.65 -10.17 -8.57
N MET A 84 4.90 -9.62 -8.55
CA MET A 84 6.30 -10.07 -8.65
C MET A 84 7.27 -9.00 -8.05
N GLY A 85 8.41 -9.42 -7.48
CA GLY A 85 9.69 -8.68 -7.49
C GLY A 85 9.91 -7.54 -6.47
N ASN A 86 10.51 -7.88 -5.32
CA ASN A 86 11.30 -7.03 -4.37
C ASN A 86 10.76 -5.68 -3.85
N ASP A 87 9.65 -5.17 -4.35
CA ASP A 87 8.92 -4.04 -3.83
C ASP A 87 7.69 -4.55 -3.04
N VAL A 88 7.36 -3.84 -1.97
CA VAL A 88 6.14 -3.94 -1.14
C VAL A 88 5.08 -4.93 -1.67
N SER A 89 4.86 -6.03 -0.94
CA SER A 89 3.90 -7.09 -1.28
C SER A 89 2.48 -6.54 -1.34
N LEU A 90 1.76 -6.90 -2.39
CA LEU A 90 0.45 -6.34 -2.71
C LEU A 90 -0.68 -7.26 -2.32
N TYR A 91 -1.66 -6.73 -1.59
CA TYR A 91 -2.77 -7.50 -1.08
C TYR A 91 -4.13 -6.93 -1.44
N SER A 92 -5.08 -7.81 -1.70
CA SER A 92 -6.50 -7.45 -1.67
C SER A 92 -7.00 -7.60 -0.24
N ALA A 93 -7.62 -6.56 0.32
CA ALA A 93 -8.20 -6.60 1.67
C ALA A 93 -9.73 -6.51 1.61
N VAL A 94 -10.42 -7.21 2.51
CA VAL A 94 -11.88 -7.11 2.72
C VAL A 94 -12.16 -6.67 4.16
N SER A 95 -13.06 -5.71 4.36
CA SER A 95 -13.44 -5.27 5.71
C SER A 95 -14.35 -6.30 6.38
N ARG A 96 -14.13 -6.55 7.68
CA ARG A 96 -15.07 -7.29 8.52
C ARG A 96 -15.86 -6.29 9.37
N SER A 97 -17.18 -6.31 9.25
CA SER A 97 -18.06 -5.62 10.20
C SER A 97 -17.98 -6.34 11.56
N LEU A 98 -17.53 -5.64 12.60
CA LEU A 98 -17.73 -6.08 13.97
C LEU A 98 -19.19 -5.80 14.31
N ALA A 99 -20.09 -6.74 14.00
CA ALA A 99 -21.35 -6.79 14.73
C ALA A 99 -20.98 -7.12 16.17
N SER A 100 -21.07 -6.12 17.05
CA SER A 100 -20.94 -6.31 18.50
C SER A 100 -21.89 -7.41 18.94
N MET A 101 -21.34 -8.49 19.51
CA MET A 101 -22.08 -9.39 20.38
C MET A 101 -21.98 -8.88 21.81
#